data_AF-A0A356WZD2-F1
#
_entry.id   AF-A0A356WZD2-F1
#
_cell.length_a   1.000
_cell.length_b   1.000
_cell.length_c   1.000
_cell.angle_alpha   90.00
_cell.angle_beta   90.00
_cell.angle_gamma   90.00
#
_symmetry.space_group_name_H-M   'P 1'
#
loop_
_entity.id
_entity.type
_entity.pdbx_description
1 polymer ?
#
loop_
_entity_poly.entity_id
_entity_poly.type
_entity_poly.pdbx_seq_one_letter_code
_entity_poly.pdbx_strand_id
1 'polypeptide(L)'
;MAKRKSAQKRFDEMKSLLESYSTVEREFFSWDIKFMNAMMERIWLGQALSKKMRAKIDELVDIGKKELPLKTPRIVELENAVPFHNEREQQILRSFITTLYKRWKLSEKQSKLADDLVAQAGRPPWIPSPEEEADIDIICTIAVTYDAMWYGNNPSARRVLSKLQDYKIQGARITYQDYEFAKKKFAGGFRKMKTPRFQSGDKAFASVDCAWNEPKRFCLVLEGPYVKGRHIVYDVMLDGTITTIINDQLYKRR
;
A
#
# COMPACT_ATOMS: atom_id res chain seq x y z
N MET A 1 8.56 -55.32 -14.72
CA MET A 1 7.73 -54.19 -15.21
C MET A 1 7.39 -53.29 -14.03
N ALA A 2 7.75 -52.01 -14.07
CA ALA A 2 7.34 -51.07 -13.02
C ALA A 2 5.80 -50.92 -13.03
N LYS A 3 5.17 -51.11 -11.87
CA LYS A 3 3.70 -51.03 -11.71
C LYS A 3 3.25 -49.61 -12.04
N ARG A 4 2.26 -49.45 -12.93
CA ARG A 4 1.74 -48.15 -13.36
C ARG A 4 1.20 -47.37 -12.15
N LYS A 5 1.81 -46.23 -11.81
CA LYS A 5 1.31 -45.32 -10.74
C LYS A 5 -0.12 -44.88 -11.07
N SER A 6 -0.99 -44.80 -10.04
CA SER A 6 -2.35 -44.27 -10.17
C SER A 6 -2.33 -42.75 -10.40
N ALA A 7 -3.45 -42.18 -10.85
CA ALA A 7 -3.59 -40.73 -11.00
C ALA A 7 -3.51 -40.03 -9.63
N GLN A 8 -4.20 -40.57 -8.62
CA GLN A 8 -4.16 -40.04 -7.25
C GLN A 8 -2.74 -40.03 -6.68
N LYS A 9 -1.99 -41.13 -6.83
CA LYS A 9 -0.60 -41.20 -6.36
C LYS A 9 0.27 -40.09 -6.97
N ARG A 10 0.12 -39.80 -8.26
CA ARG A 10 0.84 -38.69 -8.92
C ARG A 10 0.41 -37.33 -8.39
N PHE A 11 -0.89 -37.15 -8.13
CA PHE A 11 -1.40 -35.91 -7.56
C PHE A 11 -0.80 -35.64 -6.18
N ASP A 12 -0.79 -36.65 -5.31
CA ASP A 12 -0.23 -36.54 -3.96
C ASP A 12 1.29 -36.29 -4.01
N GLU A 13 2.02 -37.01 -4.87
CA GLU A 13 3.47 -36.81 -5.09
C GLU A 13 3.78 -35.39 -5.60
N MET A 14 3.03 -34.87 -6.59
CA MET A 14 3.21 -33.50 -7.09
C MET A 14 2.88 -32.45 -6.03
N LYS A 15 1.80 -32.65 -5.26
CA LYS A 15 1.41 -31.74 -4.18
C LYS A 15 2.51 -31.64 -3.13
N SER A 16 3.00 -32.78 -2.66
CA SER A 16 4.10 -32.84 -1.70
C SER A 16 5.37 -32.17 -2.23
N LEU A 17 5.71 -32.39 -3.50
CA LEU A 17 6.85 -31.74 -4.13
C LEU A 17 6.68 -30.22 -4.23
N LEU A 18 5.51 -29.72 -4.61
CA LEU A 18 5.22 -28.28 -4.69
C LEU A 18 5.29 -27.58 -3.32
N GLU A 19 4.81 -28.24 -2.26
CA GLU A 19 4.89 -27.74 -0.89
C GLU A 19 6.33 -27.60 -0.40
N SER A 20 7.26 -28.40 -0.93
CA SER A 20 8.69 -28.33 -0.58
C SER A 20 9.43 -27.11 -1.16
N TYR A 21 8.86 -26.43 -2.16
CA TYR A 21 9.44 -25.26 -2.80
C TYR A 21 9.03 -23.96 -2.09
N SER A 22 10.03 -23.17 -1.68
CA SER A 22 9.88 -21.79 -1.21
C SER A 22 9.43 -20.85 -2.33
N THR A 23 8.98 -19.64 -1.98
CA THR A 23 8.48 -18.66 -2.96
C THR A 23 9.51 -18.32 -4.04
N VAL A 24 10.78 -18.12 -3.66
CA VAL A 24 11.86 -17.80 -4.61
C VAL A 24 12.15 -18.97 -5.54
N GLU A 25 12.16 -20.19 -5.00
CA GLU A 25 12.36 -21.39 -5.82
C GLU A 25 11.20 -21.59 -6.80
N ARG A 26 9.96 -21.29 -6.38
CA ARG A 26 8.79 -21.36 -7.27
C ARG A 26 8.88 -20.38 -8.44
N GLU A 27 9.40 -19.17 -8.21
CA GLU A 27 9.65 -18.20 -9.27
C GLU A 27 10.78 -18.65 -10.21
N PHE A 28 11.88 -19.18 -9.64
CA PHE A 28 13.03 -19.64 -10.40
C PHE A 28 12.68 -20.84 -11.32
N PHE A 29 12.03 -21.87 -10.76
CA PHE A 29 11.58 -23.06 -11.49
C PHE A 29 10.15 -22.92 -12.05
N SER A 30 9.73 -21.69 -12.39
CA SER A 30 8.34 -21.38 -12.72
C SER A 30 7.72 -22.22 -13.83
N TRP A 31 8.50 -22.72 -14.80
CA TRP A 31 7.98 -23.62 -15.82
C TRP A 31 7.55 -24.98 -15.25
N ASP A 32 8.42 -25.62 -14.45
CA ASP A 32 8.11 -26.92 -13.82
C ASP A 32 6.93 -26.78 -12.84
N ILE A 33 6.89 -25.68 -12.08
CA ILE A 33 5.80 -25.37 -11.14
C ILE A 33 4.47 -25.19 -11.88
N LYS A 34 4.45 -24.38 -12.95
CA LYS A 34 3.25 -24.18 -13.78
C LYS A 34 2.80 -25.49 -14.42
N PHE A 35 3.74 -26.29 -14.90
CA PHE A 35 3.46 -27.61 -15.45
C PHE A 35 2.80 -28.51 -14.40
N MET A 36 3.37 -28.63 -13.20
CA MET A 36 2.80 -29.45 -12.12
C MET A 36 1.41 -28.96 -11.70
N ASN A 37 1.21 -27.66 -11.50
CA ASN A 37 -0.10 -27.09 -11.17
C ASN A 37 -1.15 -27.41 -12.24
N ALA A 38 -0.81 -27.22 -13.52
CA ALA A 38 -1.70 -27.56 -14.62
C ALA A 38 -2.03 -29.06 -14.67
N MET A 39 -1.07 -29.94 -14.35
CA MET A 39 -1.32 -31.38 -14.31
C MET A 39 -2.18 -31.79 -13.12
N MET A 40 -1.99 -31.17 -11.96
CA MET A 40 -2.82 -31.37 -10.77
C MET A 40 -4.27 -30.97 -11.03
N GLU A 41 -4.49 -29.80 -11.62
CA GLU A 41 -5.84 -29.33 -12.00
C GLU A 41 -6.54 -30.31 -12.94
N ARG A 42 -5.83 -30.83 -13.96
CA ARG A 42 -6.39 -31.83 -14.88
C ARG A 42 -6.77 -33.13 -14.18
N ILE A 43 -5.94 -33.63 -13.27
CA ILE A 43 -6.29 -34.83 -12.48
C ILE A 43 -7.51 -34.56 -11.60
N TRP A 44 -7.56 -33.41 -10.94
CA TRP A 44 -8.68 -33.01 -10.09
C TRP A 44 -10.01 -32.92 -10.85
N LEU A 45 -9.97 -32.43 -12.09
CA LEU A 45 -11.11 -32.40 -13.02
C LEU A 45 -11.43 -33.78 -13.64
N GLY A 46 -10.74 -34.85 -13.27
CA GLY A 46 -10.95 -36.20 -13.83
C GLY A 46 -10.44 -36.36 -15.28
N GLN A 47 -9.64 -35.44 -15.79
CA GLN A 47 -9.11 -35.52 -17.15
C GLN A 47 -7.94 -36.50 -17.26
N ALA A 48 -7.89 -37.24 -18.36
CA ALA A 48 -6.81 -38.18 -18.63
C ALA A 48 -5.51 -37.45 -19.02
N LEU A 49 -4.38 -37.86 -18.40
CA LEU A 49 -3.05 -37.37 -18.76
C LEU A 49 -2.41 -38.22 -19.87
N SER A 50 -1.84 -37.54 -20.87
CA SER A 50 -1.10 -38.19 -21.95
C SER A 50 0.11 -38.98 -21.43
N LYS A 51 0.62 -39.92 -22.23
CA LYS A 51 1.81 -40.73 -21.86
C LYS A 51 3.02 -39.84 -21.57
N LYS A 52 3.26 -38.80 -22.38
CA LYS A 52 4.38 -37.86 -22.22
C LYS A 52 4.24 -37.02 -20.94
N MET A 53 3.03 -36.55 -20.64
CA MET A 53 2.75 -35.79 -19.41
C MET A 53 3.04 -36.62 -18.16
N ARG A 54 2.56 -37.87 -18.13
CA ARG A 54 2.82 -38.80 -17.02
C ARG A 54 4.31 -39.08 -16.85
N ALA A 55 5.03 -39.34 -17.94
CA ALA A 55 6.47 -39.55 -17.90
C ALA A 55 7.21 -38.33 -17.35
N LYS A 56 6.82 -37.10 -17.74
CA LYS A 56 7.44 -35.88 -17.23
C LYS A 56 7.15 -35.64 -15.74
N ILE A 57 5.94 -35.94 -15.28
CA ILE A 57 5.61 -35.89 -13.85
C ILE A 57 6.47 -36.89 -13.08
N ASP A 58 6.53 -38.13 -13.55
CA ASP A 58 7.28 -39.20 -12.90
C ASP A 58 8.78 -38.81 -12.85
N GLU A 59 9.34 -38.24 -13.93
CA GLU A 59 10.70 -37.68 -13.98
C GLU A 59 10.93 -36.55 -12.96
N LEU A 60 10.02 -35.58 -12.87
CA LEU A 60 10.14 -34.46 -11.92
C LEU A 60 10.05 -34.93 -10.46
N VAL A 61 9.17 -35.89 -10.18
CA VAL A 61 9.02 -36.49 -8.85
C VAL A 61 10.25 -37.31 -8.49
N ASP A 62 10.78 -38.10 -9.42
CA ASP A 62 11.96 -38.93 -9.20
C ASP A 62 13.24 -38.09 -9.01
N ILE A 63 13.39 -36.97 -9.74
CA ILE A 63 14.44 -35.98 -9.49
C ILE A 63 14.28 -35.35 -8.10
N GLY A 64 13.03 -35.18 -7.65
CA GLY A 64 12.70 -34.54 -6.38
C GLY A 64 12.88 -33.02 -6.44
N LYS A 65 13.13 -32.42 -5.27
CA LYS A 65 13.33 -30.98 -5.15
C LYS A 65 14.63 -30.58 -5.84
N LYS A 66 14.54 -29.76 -6.89
CA LYS A 66 15.71 -29.18 -7.55
C LYS A 66 16.37 -28.17 -6.62
N GLU A 67 17.68 -28.28 -6.48
CA GLU A 67 18.46 -27.33 -5.69
C GLU A 67 18.70 -26.03 -6.46
N LEU A 68 18.66 -24.92 -5.75
CA LEU A 68 19.08 -23.64 -6.29
C LEU A 68 20.60 -23.61 -6.48
N PRO A 69 21.10 -22.86 -7.47
CA PRO A 69 22.51 -22.55 -7.56
C PRO A 69 23.03 -21.92 -6.26
N LEU A 70 24.32 -22.14 -5.96
CA LEU A 70 24.96 -21.65 -4.74
C LEU A 70 24.72 -20.14 -4.53
N LYS A 71 24.27 -19.77 -3.33
CA LYS A 71 23.94 -18.38 -2.99
C LYS A 71 25.19 -17.52 -3.04
N THR A 72 25.11 -16.41 -3.75
CA THR A 72 26.13 -15.35 -3.67
C THR A 72 25.87 -14.49 -2.43
N PRO A 73 26.90 -13.82 -1.86
CA PRO A 73 26.71 -12.90 -0.73
C PRO A 73 25.63 -11.85 -1.00
N ARG A 74 25.55 -11.36 -2.25
CA ARG A 74 24.55 -10.40 -2.68
C ARG A 74 23.12 -10.95 -2.65
N ILE A 75 22.92 -12.23 -2.97
CA ILE A 75 21.60 -12.87 -2.85
C ILE A 75 21.15 -12.90 -1.39
N VAL A 76 22.06 -13.27 -0.47
CA VAL A 76 21.77 -13.33 0.97
C VAL A 76 21.40 -11.95 1.51
N GLU A 77 22.14 -10.92 1.11
CA GLU A 77 21.85 -9.52 1.47
C GLU A 77 20.44 -9.10 1.04
N LEU A 78 20.05 -9.40 -0.21
CA LEU A 78 18.72 -9.07 -0.72
C LEU A 78 17.62 -9.89 -0.04
N GLU A 79 17.83 -11.18 0.20
CA GLU A 79 16.87 -12.05 0.91
C GLU A 79 16.60 -11.54 2.33
N ASN A 80 17.65 -11.07 3.03
CA ASN A 80 17.52 -10.48 4.35
C ASN A 80 16.77 -9.14 4.32
N ALA A 81 16.84 -8.37 3.24
CA ALA A 81 16.12 -7.11 3.11
C ALA A 81 14.61 -7.30 2.88
N VAL A 82 14.19 -8.37 2.19
CA VAL A 82 12.79 -8.60 1.78
C VAL A 82 11.76 -8.35 2.90
N PRO A 83 11.88 -8.92 4.12
CA PRO A 83 10.86 -8.77 5.15
C PRO A 83 10.61 -7.32 5.61
N PHE A 84 11.55 -6.41 5.37
CA PHE A 84 11.50 -5.04 5.86
C PHE A 84 10.77 -4.06 4.91
N HIS A 85 10.25 -4.58 3.80
CA HIS A 85 9.66 -3.80 2.71
C HIS A 85 8.16 -4.06 2.52
N ASN A 86 7.48 -3.16 1.83
CA ASN A 86 6.09 -3.37 1.41
C ASN A 86 5.98 -4.44 0.31
N GLU A 87 4.78 -4.98 0.07
CA GLU A 87 4.56 -6.09 -0.87
C GLU A 87 5.15 -5.85 -2.27
N ARG A 88 5.00 -4.64 -2.81
CA ARG A 88 5.54 -4.29 -4.13
C ARG A 88 7.07 -4.34 -4.14
N GLU A 89 7.71 -3.76 -3.15
CA GLU A 89 9.16 -3.77 -3.01
C GLU A 89 9.68 -5.21 -2.75
N GLN A 90 8.94 -6.02 -1.99
CA GLN A 90 9.24 -7.45 -1.81
C GLN A 90 9.23 -8.19 -3.14
N GLN A 91 8.22 -7.97 -3.98
CA GLN A 91 8.13 -8.57 -5.32
C GLN A 91 9.31 -8.13 -6.20
N ILE A 92 9.71 -6.85 -6.13
CA ILE A 92 10.87 -6.33 -6.86
C ILE A 92 12.15 -7.05 -6.39
N LEU A 93 12.41 -7.11 -5.09
CA LEU A 93 13.60 -7.79 -4.55
C LEU A 93 13.63 -9.27 -4.91
N ARG A 94 12.50 -9.99 -4.81
CA ARG A 94 12.39 -11.40 -5.23
C ARG A 94 12.71 -11.58 -6.71
N SER A 95 12.26 -10.66 -7.57
CA SER A 95 12.60 -10.68 -8.99
C SER A 95 14.11 -10.49 -9.25
N PHE A 96 14.77 -9.62 -8.47
CA PHE A 96 16.22 -9.41 -8.56
C PHE A 96 17.00 -10.62 -8.07
N ILE A 97 16.58 -11.22 -6.95
CA ILE A 97 17.13 -12.47 -6.44
C ILE A 97 17.04 -13.58 -7.48
N THR A 98 15.85 -13.78 -8.08
CA THR A 98 15.64 -14.76 -9.16
C THR A 98 16.56 -14.52 -10.36
N THR A 99 16.79 -13.25 -10.71
CA THR A 99 17.69 -12.86 -11.80
C THR A 99 19.14 -13.23 -11.48
N LEU A 100 19.58 -13.01 -10.23
CA LEU A 100 20.92 -13.36 -9.77
C LEU A 100 21.13 -14.88 -9.69
N TYR A 101 20.12 -15.66 -9.26
CA TYR A 101 20.19 -17.12 -9.31
C TYR A 101 20.40 -17.63 -10.75
N LYS A 102 19.85 -16.93 -11.76
CA LYS A 102 20.06 -17.24 -13.19
C LYS A 102 21.44 -16.83 -13.71
N ARG A 103 22.31 -16.29 -12.84
CA ARG A 103 23.62 -15.70 -13.18
C ARG A 103 23.52 -14.54 -14.18
N TRP A 104 22.37 -13.88 -14.23
CA TRP A 104 22.19 -12.68 -15.02
C TRP A 104 22.60 -11.46 -14.20
N LYS A 105 23.19 -10.47 -14.88
CA LYS A 105 23.56 -9.20 -14.24
C LYS A 105 22.33 -8.30 -14.14
N LEU A 106 22.15 -7.65 -13.00
CA LEU A 106 21.19 -6.55 -12.88
C LEU A 106 21.69 -5.35 -13.69
N SER A 107 20.77 -4.63 -14.32
CA SER A 107 21.10 -3.32 -14.92
C SER A 107 21.54 -2.32 -13.84
N GLU A 108 22.28 -1.29 -14.22
CA GLU A 108 22.76 -0.25 -13.29
C GLU A 108 21.63 0.36 -12.45
N LYS A 109 20.48 0.65 -13.08
CA LYS A 109 19.29 1.17 -12.40
C LYS A 109 18.70 0.19 -11.39
N GLN A 110 18.67 -1.11 -11.73
CA GLN A 110 18.17 -2.16 -10.84
C GLN A 110 19.13 -2.39 -9.67
N SER A 111 20.44 -2.40 -9.93
CA SER A 111 21.46 -2.51 -8.88
C SER A 111 21.35 -1.35 -7.89
N LYS A 112 21.27 -0.11 -8.39
CA LYS A 112 21.09 1.08 -7.56
C LYS A 112 19.81 0.99 -6.72
N LEU A 113 18.68 0.61 -7.33
CA LEU A 113 17.43 0.42 -6.60
C LEU A 113 17.54 -0.68 -5.53
N ALA A 114 18.23 -1.78 -5.84
CA ALA A 114 18.46 -2.86 -4.88
C ALA A 114 19.32 -2.39 -3.70
N ASP A 115 20.37 -1.60 -3.97
CA ASP A 115 21.20 -0.96 -2.93
C ASP A 115 20.38 0.00 -2.05
N ASP A 116 19.55 0.84 -2.67
CA ASP A 116 18.68 1.78 -1.95
C ASP A 116 17.70 1.03 -1.02
N LEU A 117 17.11 -0.07 -1.51
CA LEU A 117 16.20 -0.90 -0.71
C LEU A 117 16.92 -1.61 0.44
N VAL A 118 18.08 -2.21 0.20
CA VAL A 118 18.90 -2.82 1.27
C VAL A 118 19.29 -1.78 2.32
N ALA A 119 19.73 -0.59 1.90
CA ALA A 119 20.07 0.49 2.81
C ALA A 119 18.85 0.96 3.63
N GLN A 120 17.65 0.93 3.04
CA GLN A 120 16.40 1.24 3.74
C GLN A 120 15.99 0.15 4.73
N ALA A 121 16.23 -1.13 4.41
CA ALA A 121 15.97 -2.25 5.31
C ALA A 121 16.82 -2.19 6.58
N GLY A 122 18.08 -1.75 6.46
CA GLY A 122 18.99 -1.58 7.60
C GLY A 122 18.67 -0.38 8.50
N ARG A 123 17.80 0.53 8.08
CA ARG A 123 17.38 1.67 8.91
C ARG A 123 16.22 1.26 9.82
N PRO A 124 16.20 1.70 11.08
CA PRO A 124 15.03 1.52 11.93
C PRO A 124 13.79 2.12 11.24
N PRO A 125 12.60 1.55 11.45
CA PRO A 125 11.36 2.20 11.03
C PRO A 125 11.33 3.62 11.56
N TRP A 126 10.94 4.57 10.71
CA TRP A 126 10.67 5.91 11.20
C TRP A 126 9.41 5.84 12.05
N ILE A 127 9.53 6.35 13.29
CA ILE A 127 8.44 6.42 14.24
C ILE A 127 8.07 7.90 14.33
N PRO A 128 6.82 8.28 13.97
CA PRO A 128 6.36 9.65 14.12
C PRO A 128 6.44 10.10 15.57
N SER A 129 6.85 11.34 15.79
CA SER A 129 6.70 12.01 17.08
C SER A 129 5.22 12.26 17.41
N PRO A 130 4.85 12.52 18.68
CA PRO A 130 3.44 12.79 19.05
C PRO A 130 2.80 13.94 18.26
N GLU A 131 3.57 14.97 17.91
CA GLU A 131 3.09 16.08 17.07
C GLU A 131 2.83 15.64 15.63
N GLU A 132 3.70 14.79 15.08
CA GLU A 132 3.54 14.23 13.74
C GLU A 132 2.39 13.21 13.69
N GLU A 133 2.15 12.45 14.75
CA GLU A 133 0.98 11.57 14.86
C GLU A 133 -0.33 12.35 14.81
N ALA A 134 -0.41 13.48 15.53
CA ALA A 134 -1.55 14.37 15.49
C ALA A 134 -1.71 15.02 14.10
N ASP A 135 -0.61 15.36 13.44
CA ASP A 135 -0.64 15.87 12.06
C ASP A 135 -1.16 14.81 11.07
N ILE A 136 -0.77 13.54 11.24
CA ILE A 136 -1.26 12.42 10.43
C ILE A 136 -2.77 12.24 10.62
N ASP A 137 -3.28 12.35 11.86
CA ASP A 137 -4.72 12.28 12.13
C ASP A 137 -5.48 13.37 11.40
N ILE A 138 -5.00 14.61 11.49
CA ILE A 138 -5.57 15.75 10.77
C ILE A 138 -5.58 15.45 9.26
N ILE A 139 -4.46 15.02 8.67
CA ILE A 139 -4.37 14.69 7.24
C ILE A 139 -5.41 13.63 6.84
N CYS A 140 -5.52 12.55 7.61
CA CYS A 140 -6.48 11.47 7.36
C CYS A 140 -7.93 11.97 7.46
N THR A 141 -8.25 12.85 8.41
CA THR A 141 -9.59 13.46 8.54
C THR A 141 -9.92 14.36 7.34
N ILE A 142 -8.98 15.20 6.91
CA ILE A 142 -9.24 16.15 5.80
C ILE A 142 -9.28 15.46 4.45
N ALA A 143 -8.66 14.29 4.31
CA ALA A 143 -8.66 13.55 3.05
C ALA A 143 -10.08 13.27 2.50
N VAL A 144 -11.09 13.20 3.37
CA VAL A 144 -12.50 13.01 3.01
C VAL A 144 -13.08 14.21 2.25
N THR A 145 -12.46 15.40 2.34
CA THR A 145 -12.91 16.59 1.61
C THR A 145 -12.65 16.53 0.11
N TYR A 146 -11.78 15.63 -0.33
CA TYR A 146 -11.40 15.48 -1.74
C TYR A 146 -12.24 14.40 -2.42
N ASP A 147 -12.64 14.64 -3.67
CA ASP A 147 -13.47 13.72 -4.43
C ASP A 147 -12.65 12.70 -5.25
N ALA A 148 -13.36 11.74 -5.85
CA ALA A 148 -12.75 10.69 -6.66
C ALA A 148 -12.00 11.25 -7.88
N MET A 149 -12.47 12.36 -8.46
CA MET A 149 -11.84 13.01 -9.61
C MET A 149 -10.47 13.60 -9.22
N TRP A 150 -10.41 14.28 -8.08
CA TRP A 150 -9.16 14.81 -7.54
C TRP A 150 -8.13 13.71 -7.30
N TYR A 151 -8.56 12.59 -6.69
CA TYR A 151 -7.68 11.42 -6.50
C TYR A 151 -7.28 10.74 -7.81
N GLY A 152 -8.15 10.74 -8.83
CA GLY A 152 -7.81 10.29 -10.17
C GLY A 152 -6.68 11.10 -10.80
N ASN A 153 -6.70 12.42 -10.60
CA ASN A 153 -5.65 13.33 -11.06
C ASN A 153 -4.40 13.31 -10.16
N ASN A 154 -4.51 12.81 -8.92
CA ASN A 154 -3.43 12.78 -7.92
C ASN A 154 -3.21 11.37 -7.34
N PRO A 155 -2.85 10.36 -8.16
CA PRO A 155 -2.72 8.98 -7.71
C PRO A 155 -1.65 8.79 -6.63
N SER A 156 -0.57 9.59 -6.68
CA SER A 156 0.48 9.57 -5.65
C SER A 156 -0.04 10.02 -4.29
N ALA A 157 -0.96 10.98 -4.23
CA ALA A 157 -1.57 11.43 -2.97
C ALA A 157 -2.47 10.33 -2.39
N ARG A 158 -3.28 9.68 -3.24
CA ARG A 158 -4.10 8.53 -2.84
C ARG A 158 -3.25 7.41 -2.25
N ARG A 159 -2.14 7.07 -2.90
CA ARG A 159 -1.23 6.00 -2.45
C ARG A 159 -0.62 6.31 -1.09
N VAL A 160 -0.13 7.54 -0.91
CA VAL A 160 0.48 7.95 0.36
C VAL A 160 -0.56 8.01 1.47
N LEU A 161 -1.76 8.51 1.19
CA LEU A 161 -2.87 8.52 2.13
C LEU A 161 -3.24 7.09 2.59
N SER A 162 -3.32 6.13 1.67
CA SER A 162 -3.58 4.72 2.00
C SER A 162 -2.55 4.21 3.02
N LYS A 163 -1.25 4.49 2.79
CA LYS A 163 -0.20 4.10 3.74
C LYS A 163 -0.39 4.73 5.13
N LEU A 164 -0.77 6.00 5.20
CA LEU A 164 -1.02 6.69 6.48
C LEU A 164 -2.23 6.09 7.21
N GLN A 165 -3.28 5.71 6.48
CA GLN A 165 -4.45 5.03 7.04
C GLN A 165 -4.11 3.61 7.51
N ASP A 166 -3.36 2.85 6.70
CA ASP A 166 -2.88 1.52 7.06
C ASP A 166 -1.97 1.57 8.30
N TYR A 167 -1.16 2.62 8.43
CA TYR A 167 -0.37 2.88 9.65
C TYR A 167 -1.28 3.08 10.87
N LYS A 168 -2.32 3.90 10.76
CA LYS A 168 -3.24 4.15 11.89
C LYS A 168 -4.05 2.92 12.29
N ILE A 169 -4.40 2.05 11.33
CA ILE A 169 -5.24 0.86 11.60
C ILE A 169 -4.41 -0.35 12.02
N GLN A 170 -3.27 -0.58 11.36
CA GLN A 170 -2.50 -1.83 11.45
C GLN A 170 -1.07 -1.65 11.95
N GLY A 171 -0.64 -0.41 12.21
CA GLY A 171 0.77 -0.11 12.52
C GLY A 171 1.70 -0.33 11.33
N ALA A 172 1.16 -0.28 10.09
CA ALA A 172 1.96 -0.44 8.87
C ALA A 172 3.12 0.56 8.79
N ARG A 173 4.27 0.14 8.27
CA ARG A 173 5.46 0.99 8.20
C ARG A 173 5.22 2.19 7.27
N ILE A 174 5.44 3.38 7.79
CA ILE A 174 5.49 4.64 7.02
C ILE A 174 6.89 5.24 7.05
N THR A 175 7.18 6.09 6.07
CA THR A 175 8.45 6.81 6.00
C THR A 175 8.23 8.30 6.24
N TYR A 176 9.26 9.00 6.72
CA TYR A 176 9.21 10.46 6.87
C TYR A 176 8.89 11.16 5.55
N GLN A 177 9.35 10.61 4.41
CA GLN A 177 9.05 11.14 3.08
C GLN A 177 7.56 11.00 2.72
N ASP A 178 6.92 9.89 3.10
CA ASP A 178 5.48 9.72 2.91
C ASP A 178 4.71 10.79 3.72
N TYR A 179 5.10 11.02 4.99
CA TYR A 179 4.53 12.06 5.84
C TYR A 179 4.70 13.48 5.25
N GLU A 180 5.93 13.88 4.92
CA GLU A 180 6.21 15.21 4.35
C GLU A 180 5.47 15.43 3.03
N PHE A 181 5.42 14.40 2.17
CA PHE A 181 4.67 14.46 0.93
C PHE A 181 3.17 14.67 1.18
N ALA A 182 2.59 13.94 2.13
CA ALA A 182 1.19 14.10 2.52
C ALA A 182 0.92 15.50 3.06
N LYS A 183 1.73 15.96 4.02
CA LYS A 183 1.62 17.29 4.63
C LYS A 183 1.65 18.41 3.58
N LYS A 184 2.54 18.30 2.59
CA LYS A 184 2.60 19.24 1.46
C LYS A 184 1.37 19.15 0.55
N LYS A 185 0.90 17.94 0.22
CA LYS A 185 -0.24 17.75 -0.69
C LYS A 185 -1.56 18.19 -0.10
N PHE A 186 -1.75 17.97 1.19
CA PHE A 186 -2.95 18.36 1.94
C PHE A 186 -2.81 19.71 2.66
N ALA A 187 -1.74 20.48 2.38
CA ALA A 187 -1.38 21.70 3.11
C ALA A 187 -2.53 22.72 3.23
N GLY A 188 -3.37 22.86 2.19
CA GLY A 188 -4.47 23.81 2.18
C GLY A 188 -5.51 23.52 3.27
N GLY A 189 -5.98 22.28 3.36
CA GLY A 189 -6.91 21.87 4.42
C GLY A 189 -6.21 21.64 5.77
N PHE A 190 -4.97 21.15 5.74
CA PHE A 190 -4.15 20.93 6.93
C PHE A 190 -3.96 22.23 7.73
N ARG A 191 -3.61 23.33 7.06
CA ARG A 191 -3.49 24.65 7.72
C ARG A 191 -4.81 25.14 8.29
N LYS A 192 -5.94 24.88 7.61
CA LYS A 192 -7.28 25.28 8.09
C LYS A 192 -7.64 24.57 9.41
N MET A 193 -7.20 23.33 9.60
CA MET A 193 -7.43 22.57 10.84
C MET A 193 -6.39 22.86 11.93
N LYS A 194 -5.09 22.86 11.59
CA LYS A 194 -3.99 23.01 12.55
C LYS A 194 -3.89 24.44 13.11
N THR A 195 -4.11 25.43 12.26
CA THR A 195 -4.04 26.86 12.61
C THR A 195 -5.33 27.53 12.13
N PRO A 196 -6.45 27.29 12.84
CA PRO A 196 -7.75 27.75 12.38
C PRO A 196 -7.81 29.28 12.33
N ARG A 197 -8.50 29.81 11.33
CA ARG A 197 -8.64 31.26 11.15
C ARG A 197 -9.46 31.89 12.27
N PHE A 198 -10.41 31.13 12.81
CA PHE A 198 -11.32 31.51 13.87
C PHE A 198 -11.20 30.52 15.02
N GLN A 199 -11.28 31.03 16.25
CA GLN A 199 -11.33 30.24 17.48
C GLN A 199 -12.74 30.26 18.07
N SER A 200 -13.03 29.35 18.99
CA SER A 200 -14.28 29.37 19.76
C SER A 200 -14.45 30.73 20.46
N GLY A 201 -15.64 31.31 20.36
CA GLY A 201 -15.97 32.64 20.86
C GLY A 201 -15.66 33.79 19.91
N ASP A 202 -14.97 33.54 18.78
CA ASP A 202 -14.65 34.61 17.83
C ASP A 202 -15.91 35.19 17.17
N LYS A 203 -15.87 36.51 16.96
CA LYS A 203 -16.86 37.24 16.15
C LYS A 203 -16.51 37.08 14.67
N ALA A 204 -17.47 36.59 13.89
CA ALA A 204 -17.31 36.39 12.45
C ALA A 204 -18.50 36.91 11.66
N PHE A 205 -18.35 36.99 10.35
CA PHE A 205 -19.40 37.31 9.40
C PHE A 205 -19.58 36.15 8.43
N ALA A 206 -20.79 35.61 8.32
CA ALA A 206 -21.12 34.48 7.46
C ALA A 206 -21.89 34.92 6.20
N SER A 207 -21.60 34.26 5.08
CA SER A 207 -22.38 34.34 3.84
C SER A 207 -23.26 33.10 3.73
N VAL A 208 -24.58 33.24 3.91
CA VAL A 208 -25.50 32.10 4.08
C VAL A 208 -26.02 31.58 2.74
N ASP A 209 -26.38 32.44 1.79
CA ASP A 209 -27.12 32.00 0.59
C ASP A 209 -26.29 31.86 -0.70
N CYS A 210 -24.95 31.75 -0.60
CA CYS A 210 -24.03 31.63 -1.76
C CYS A 210 -24.17 32.71 -2.86
N ALA A 211 -25.09 33.66 -2.71
CA ALA A 211 -25.29 34.79 -3.59
C ALA A 211 -24.19 35.82 -3.31
N TRP A 212 -23.44 36.16 -4.36
CA TRP A 212 -22.29 37.06 -4.29
C TRP A 212 -22.58 38.44 -3.70
N ASN A 213 -23.85 38.83 -3.60
CA ASN A 213 -24.29 40.18 -3.27
C ASN A 213 -25.07 40.29 -1.95
N GLU A 214 -25.15 39.23 -1.15
CA GLU A 214 -25.87 39.31 0.12
C GLU A 214 -25.06 39.93 1.25
N PRO A 215 -25.72 40.70 2.13
CA PRO A 215 -25.08 41.26 3.30
C PRO A 215 -24.63 40.12 4.22
N LYS A 216 -23.34 40.13 4.55
CA LYS A 216 -22.79 39.14 5.48
C LYS A 216 -23.41 39.35 6.85
N ARG A 217 -23.89 38.28 7.46
CA ARG A 217 -24.55 38.34 8.76
C ARG A 217 -23.55 38.09 9.88
N PHE A 218 -23.71 38.82 10.98
CA PHE A 218 -22.90 38.64 12.16
C PHE A 218 -23.19 37.28 12.80
N CYS A 219 -22.15 36.57 13.20
CA CYS A 219 -22.26 35.30 13.92
C CYS A 219 -21.14 35.15 14.96
N LEU A 220 -21.37 34.25 15.92
CA LEU A 220 -20.37 33.85 16.91
C LEU A 220 -19.92 32.42 16.63
N VAL A 221 -18.61 32.20 16.54
CA VAL A 221 -18.04 30.85 16.35
C VAL A 221 -18.15 30.08 17.65
N LEU A 222 -18.73 28.88 17.61
CA LEU A 222 -18.96 28.08 18.81
C LEU A 222 -17.78 27.15 19.09
N GLU A 223 -17.25 26.50 18.05
CA GLU A 223 -16.21 25.48 18.17
C GLU A 223 -15.14 25.62 17.08
N GLY A 224 -14.05 24.87 17.21
CA GLY A 224 -13.01 24.78 16.19
C GLY A 224 -13.51 24.13 14.89
N PRO A 225 -12.73 24.22 13.79
CA PRO A 225 -13.15 23.63 12.54
C PRO A 225 -13.19 22.10 12.62
N TYR A 226 -14.14 21.52 11.90
CA TYR A 226 -14.23 20.08 11.71
C TYR A 226 -14.63 19.75 10.27
N VAL A 227 -14.52 18.48 9.90
CA VAL A 227 -14.89 18.00 8.56
C VAL A 227 -16.32 17.48 8.58
N LYS A 228 -17.18 18.03 7.70
CA LYS A 228 -18.56 17.58 7.49
C LYS A 228 -18.80 17.38 6.00
N GLY A 229 -19.11 16.14 5.61
CA GLY A 229 -19.18 15.78 4.19
C GLY A 229 -17.86 16.06 3.49
N ARG A 230 -17.88 16.91 2.45
CA ARG A 230 -16.68 17.28 1.67
C ARG A 230 -16.08 18.63 2.04
N HIS A 231 -16.49 19.23 3.16
CA HIS A 231 -16.08 20.59 3.52
C HIS A 231 -15.51 20.66 4.94
N ILE A 232 -14.60 21.61 5.14
CA ILE A 232 -14.19 22.06 6.47
C ILE A 232 -15.17 23.15 6.88
N VAL A 233 -15.82 22.96 8.02
CA VAL A 233 -16.93 23.79 8.50
C VAL A 233 -16.68 24.25 9.93
N TYR A 234 -17.43 25.26 10.35
CA TYR A 234 -17.54 25.71 11.73
C TYR A 234 -19.02 25.72 12.11
N ASP A 235 -19.32 25.38 13.36
CA ASP A 235 -20.64 25.67 13.92
C ASP A 235 -20.64 27.08 14.52
N VAL A 236 -21.62 27.87 14.10
CA VAL A 236 -21.76 29.27 14.49
C VAL A 236 -23.16 29.55 15.00
N MET A 237 -23.28 30.47 15.94
CA MET A 237 -24.56 31.03 16.37
C MET A 237 -24.91 32.23 15.48
N LEU A 238 -26.00 32.09 14.73
CA LEU A 238 -26.53 33.06 13.78
C LEU A 238 -28.02 33.27 14.07
N ASP A 239 -28.44 34.51 14.30
CA ASP A 239 -29.85 34.89 14.54
C ASP A 239 -30.54 34.02 15.63
N GLY A 240 -29.80 33.62 16.67
CA GLY A 240 -30.29 32.79 17.77
C GLY A 240 -30.32 31.28 17.49
N THR A 241 -29.83 30.83 16.34
CA THR A 241 -29.79 29.41 15.93
C THR A 241 -28.36 28.94 15.67
N ILE A 242 -28.10 27.65 15.88
CA ILE A 242 -26.81 27.04 15.54
C ILE A 242 -26.85 26.60 14.08
N THR A 243 -25.94 27.14 13.27
CA THR A 243 -25.82 26.82 11.85
C THR A 243 -24.40 26.39 11.53
N THR A 244 -24.25 25.37 10.67
CA THR A 244 -22.93 24.94 10.17
C THR A 244 -22.57 25.72 8.91
N ILE A 245 -21.43 26.43 8.93
CA ILE A 245 -20.97 27.27 7.82
C ILE A 245 -19.61 26.79 7.30
N ILE A 246 -19.42 26.79 5.97
CA ILE A 246 -18.14 26.40 5.35
C ILE A 246 -17.07 27.45 5.69
N ASN A 247 -15.83 27.01 5.96
CA ASN A 247 -14.70 27.90 6.28
C ASN A 247 -14.56 29.08 5.30
N ASP A 248 -14.80 28.84 4.00
CA ASP A 248 -14.61 29.83 2.94
C ASP A 248 -15.78 30.85 2.85
N GLN A 249 -16.88 30.60 3.56
CA GLN A 249 -18.01 31.50 3.72
C GLN A 249 -17.91 32.37 4.98
N LEU A 250 -16.87 32.18 5.81
CA LEU A 250 -16.63 32.96 7.03
C LEU A 250 -15.57 34.05 6.82
N TYR A 251 -15.85 35.23 7.37
CA TYR A 251 -15.04 36.43 7.20
C TYR A 251 -14.76 37.10 8.56
N LYS A 252 -13.52 37.57 8.73
CA LYS A 252 -13.19 38.51 9.81
C LYS A 252 -13.78 39.89 9.46
N ARG A 253 -14.13 40.66 10.49
CA ARG A 253 -14.46 42.09 10.35
C ARG A 253 -13.29 42.78 9.65
N ARG A 254 -13.55 43.50 8.56
CA ARG A 254 -12.59 44.47 8.01
C ARG A 254 -12.68 45.76 8.81
#